data_AF-A0A6J2Y9Y1-F1
#
_entry.id   AF-A0A6J2Y9Y1-F1
#
_cell.length_a   1.000
_cell.length_b   1.000
_cell.length_c   1.000
_cell.angle_alpha   90.00
_cell.angle_beta   90.00
_cell.angle_gamma   90.00
#
_symmetry.space_group_name_H-M   'P 1'
#
loop_
_entity.id
_entity.type
_entity.pdbx_description
1 polymer ?
#
loop_
_entity_poly.entity_id
_entity_poly.type
_entity_poly.pdbx_seq_one_letter_code
_entity_poly.pdbx_strand_id
1 'polypeptide(L)'
;MDISQAELYIEAKFLEEVSAAVKTGKCSLTNNVGAFLFESITYELNGKVIDKVRDPGLISTVKSLLCLNQNESTALDVAGWNWPNGTVKSYEPQTDNFSLLIPLNFLLNVFSDYTSAIMGTQKLKLVRAKKDDNCYVNSEGNKKADITILNIELRVKHIYPNDSVKLKLFEAISKDKPVFIGFRKWEIHELPALRQARKDVWTVKAASERARYVVVFFQEDRKDNYKADGTYFDNLKITDVKLYLNSEAYHMNP
;
A
#
# COMPACT_ATOMS: atom_id res chain seq x y z
N MET A 1 -5.31 20.50 -10.47
CA MET A 1 -4.45 19.31 -10.62
C MET A 1 -5.34 18.12 -10.88
N ASP A 2 -4.94 17.27 -11.83
CA ASP A 2 -5.53 15.95 -12.01
C ASP A 2 -4.82 14.99 -11.06
N ILE A 3 -5.50 14.58 -10.00
CA ILE A 3 -4.90 13.64 -9.05
C ILE A 3 -5.00 12.21 -9.55
N SER A 4 -5.90 11.88 -10.49
CA SER A 4 -6.10 10.48 -10.92
C SER A 4 -4.88 9.85 -11.60
N GLN A 5 -3.97 10.70 -12.10
CA GLN A 5 -2.71 10.32 -12.75
C GLN A 5 -1.47 10.65 -11.90
N ALA A 6 -1.64 10.80 -10.58
CA ALA A 6 -0.52 11.09 -9.70
C ALA A 6 0.32 9.84 -9.43
N GLU A 7 1.63 10.02 -9.40
CA GLU A 7 2.61 8.94 -9.26
C GLU A 7 3.69 9.35 -8.24
N LEU A 8 4.21 8.36 -7.52
CA LEU A 8 5.34 8.48 -6.62
C LEU A 8 6.55 7.79 -7.26
N TYR A 9 7.55 8.55 -7.64
CA TYR A 9 8.83 8.01 -8.10
C TYR A 9 9.78 7.86 -6.91
N ILE A 10 10.43 6.70 -6.80
CA ILE A 10 11.41 6.38 -5.76
C ILE A 10 12.66 5.83 -6.44
N GLU A 11 13.82 6.34 -6.04
CA GLU A 11 15.11 5.75 -6.37
C GLU A 11 15.77 5.29 -5.07
N ALA A 12 16.29 4.06 -5.05
CA ALA A 12 16.83 3.47 -3.84
C ALA A 12 17.96 2.48 -4.13
N LYS A 13 18.75 2.20 -3.09
CA LYS A 13 19.77 1.15 -3.06
C LYS A 13 19.34 -0.01 -2.17
N PHE A 14 19.59 -1.22 -2.62
CA PHE A 14 19.37 -2.47 -1.89
C PHE A 14 20.71 -3.06 -1.47
N LEU A 15 21.06 -2.91 -0.20
CA LEU A 15 22.40 -3.22 0.30
C LEU A 15 22.34 -4.44 1.21
N GLU A 16 22.97 -5.54 0.80
CA GLU A 16 23.17 -6.67 1.70
C GLU A 16 24.16 -6.34 2.83
N GLU A 17 23.88 -6.82 4.04
CA GLU A 17 24.75 -6.63 5.20
C GLU A 17 26.14 -7.25 4.95
N VAL A 18 27.18 -6.46 5.17
CA VAL A 18 28.57 -6.93 5.20
C VAL A 18 28.94 -7.23 6.65
N SER A 19 29.06 -8.51 6.99
CA SER A 19 29.43 -8.97 8.34
C SER A 19 30.79 -9.68 8.34
N ALA A 20 31.56 -9.48 9.40
CA ALA A 20 32.81 -10.23 9.62
C ALA A 20 32.56 -11.72 9.92
N ALA A 21 31.37 -12.04 10.43
CA ALA A 21 30.92 -13.42 10.57
C ALA A 21 30.32 -13.92 9.25
N VAL A 22 30.52 -15.20 8.92
CA VAL A 22 29.96 -15.80 7.70
C VAL A 22 28.42 -15.78 7.79
N LYS A 23 27.80 -14.95 6.96
CA LYS A 23 26.35 -14.92 6.74
C LYS A 23 26.03 -15.64 5.44
N THR A 24 24.99 -16.48 5.47
CA THR A 24 24.59 -17.30 4.32
C THR A 24 23.32 -16.78 3.67
N GLY A 25 23.08 -17.23 2.43
CA GLY A 25 21.92 -16.87 1.62
C GLY A 25 22.09 -15.58 0.82
N LYS A 26 21.14 -15.36 -0.08
CA LYS A 26 21.04 -14.18 -0.95
C LYS A 26 19.71 -13.49 -0.68
N CYS A 27 19.78 -12.19 -0.45
CA CYS A 27 18.59 -11.38 -0.26
C CYS A 27 18.02 -11.02 -1.65
N SER A 28 16.70 -11.13 -1.81
CA SER A 28 15.99 -10.75 -3.03
C SER A 28 14.85 -9.82 -2.68
N LEU A 29 14.70 -8.69 -3.39
CA LEU A 29 13.59 -7.77 -3.18
C LEU A 29 12.25 -8.49 -3.34
N THR A 30 11.33 -8.26 -2.41
CA THR A 30 10.00 -8.88 -2.47
C THR A 30 9.10 -8.17 -3.49
N ASN A 31 8.00 -8.83 -3.85
CA ASN A 31 6.90 -8.19 -4.55
C ASN A 31 6.35 -7.02 -3.72
N ASN A 32 5.93 -5.93 -4.38
CA ASN A 32 5.34 -4.75 -3.74
C ASN A 32 6.28 -3.99 -2.79
N VAL A 33 7.61 -4.13 -2.97
CA VAL A 33 8.61 -3.50 -2.11
C VAL A 33 8.39 -1.99 -1.91
N GLY A 34 7.96 -1.27 -2.93
CA GLY A 34 7.74 0.17 -2.86
C GLY A 34 6.70 0.59 -1.81
N ALA A 35 5.65 -0.22 -1.63
CA ALA A 35 4.65 0.01 -0.61
C ALA A 35 5.14 -0.43 0.78
N PHE A 36 5.90 -1.53 0.87
CA PHE A 36 6.48 -2.01 2.13
C PHE A 36 7.55 -1.08 2.74
N LEU A 37 8.12 -0.16 1.96
CA LEU A 37 9.00 0.88 2.49
C LEU A 37 8.31 1.75 3.54
N PHE A 38 6.98 1.87 3.52
CA PHE A 38 6.24 2.81 4.36
C PHE A 38 5.32 2.10 5.36
N GLU A 39 5.32 2.56 6.61
CA GLU A 39 4.37 2.17 7.66
C GLU A 39 3.00 2.83 7.44
N SER A 40 2.99 4.07 6.94
CA SER A 40 1.75 4.74 6.59
C SER A 40 1.94 5.83 5.54
N ILE A 41 0.86 6.09 4.82
CA ILE A 41 0.77 7.13 3.79
C ILE A 41 -0.48 7.96 4.05
N THR A 42 -0.36 9.28 3.98
CA THR A 42 -1.46 10.21 4.21
C THR A 42 -1.48 11.28 3.13
N TYR A 43 -2.65 11.48 2.51
CA TYR A 43 -2.90 12.58 1.59
C TYR A 43 -3.70 13.68 2.28
N GLU A 44 -3.17 14.91 2.23
CA GLU A 44 -3.81 16.10 2.76
C GLU A 44 -4.10 17.11 1.66
N LEU A 45 -5.27 17.74 1.76
CA LEU A 45 -5.70 18.85 0.93
C LEU A 45 -6.03 20.05 1.81
N ASN A 46 -5.36 21.19 1.59
CA ASN A 46 -5.53 22.42 2.37
C ASN A 46 -5.42 22.20 3.90
N GLY A 47 -4.49 21.34 4.32
CA GLY A 47 -4.26 21.01 5.73
C GLY A 47 -5.25 20.04 6.36
N LYS A 48 -6.23 19.52 5.59
CA LYS A 48 -7.16 18.47 6.03
C LYS A 48 -6.71 17.12 5.50
N VAL A 49 -6.66 16.11 6.37
CA VAL A 49 -6.43 14.72 5.96
C VAL A 49 -7.64 14.24 5.16
N ILE A 50 -7.41 13.86 3.92
CA ILE A 50 -8.45 13.32 3.04
C ILE A 50 -8.42 11.80 3.07
N ASP A 51 -7.26 11.19 2.82
CA ASP A 51 -7.09 9.74 2.84
C ASP A 51 -5.84 9.36 3.63
N LYS A 52 -5.93 8.24 4.35
CA LYS A 52 -4.83 7.70 5.16
C LYS A 52 -4.90 6.18 5.16
N VAL A 53 -3.79 5.57 4.78
CA VAL A 53 -3.60 4.13 4.73
C VAL A 53 -2.46 3.76 5.67
N ARG A 54 -2.73 2.82 6.58
CA ARG A 54 -1.74 2.17 7.45
C ARG A 54 -1.35 0.84 6.83
N ASP A 55 -0.09 0.47 6.90
CA ASP A 55 0.45 -0.74 6.27
C ASP A 55 0.14 -0.81 4.77
N PRO A 56 0.53 0.23 3.98
CA PRO A 56 0.27 0.29 2.55
C PRO A 56 0.77 -0.96 1.81
N GLY A 57 1.90 -1.56 2.21
CA GLY A 57 2.38 -2.81 1.63
C GLY A 57 1.38 -3.96 1.76
N LEU A 58 0.81 -4.18 2.94
CA LEU A 58 -0.16 -5.26 3.15
C LEU A 58 -1.50 -4.96 2.48
N ILE A 59 -2.02 -3.74 2.67
CA ILE A 59 -3.31 -3.33 2.09
C ILE A 59 -3.26 -3.35 0.55
N SER A 60 -2.22 -2.80 -0.08
CA SER A 60 -2.13 -2.80 -1.54
C SER A 60 -1.91 -4.20 -2.08
N THR A 61 -1.24 -5.10 -1.36
CA THR A 61 -1.13 -6.52 -1.74
C THR A 61 -2.50 -7.19 -1.77
N VAL A 62 -3.24 -7.14 -0.65
CA VAL A 62 -4.58 -7.75 -0.56
C VAL A 62 -5.52 -7.18 -1.60
N LYS A 63 -5.55 -5.84 -1.74
CA LYS A 63 -6.34 -5.15 -2.75
C LYS A 63 -5.98 -5.65 -4.15
N SER A 64 -4.70 -5.81 -4.44
CA SER A 64 -4.23 -6.19 -5.78
C SER A 64 -4.61 -7.62 -6.14
N LEU A 65 -4.45 -8.55 -5.19
CA LEU A 65 -4.84 -9.95 -5.38
C LEU A 65 -6.35 -10.14 -5.58
N LEU A 66 -7.18 -9.28 -4.96
CA LEU A 66 -8.64 -9.38 -5.04
C LEU A 66 -9.26 -8.61 -6.18
N CYS A 67 -8.69 -7.47 -6.56
CA CYS A 67 -9.35 -6.51 -7.44
C CYS A 67 -8.75 -6.41 -8.83
N LEU A 68 -7.47 -6.79 -9.02
CA LEU A 68 -6.82 -6.60 -10.31
C LEU A 68 -6.99 -7.80 -11.22
N ASN A 69 -7.23 -7.53 -12.50
CA ASN A 69 -7.04 -8.52 -13.55
C ASN A 69 -5.55 -8.61 -13.96
N GLN A 70 -5.23 -9.60 -14.81
CA GLN A 70 -3.84 -9.84 -15.22
C GLN A 70 -3.19 -8.62 -15.89
N ASN A 71 -3.90 -7.89 -16.74
CA ASN A 71 -3.33 -6.74 -17.45
C ASN A 71 -3.05 -5.58 -16.48
N GLU A 72 -3.94 -5.33 -15.54
CA GLU A 72 -3.76 -4.32 -14.50
C GLU A 72 -2.60 -4.69 -13.57
N SER A 73 -2.49 -5.97 -13.19
CA SER A 73 -1.36 -6.49 -12.41
C SER A 73 -0.04 -6.26 -13.16
N THR A 74 0.06 -6.65 -14.43
CA THR A 74 1.27 -6.45 -15.24
C THR A 74 1.62 -4.96 -15.40
N ALA A 75 0.63 -4.07 -15.47
CA ALA A 75 0.88 -2.63 -15.57
C ALA A 75 1.56 -2.05 -14.32
N LEU A 76 1.49 -2.74 -13.17
CA LEU A 76 2.12 -2.34 -11.91
C LEU A 76 3.54 -2.88 -11.73
N ASP A 77 4.12 -3.57 -12.72
CA ASP A 77 5.51 -4.03 -12.67
C ASP A 77 6.48 -2.86 -12.36
N VAL A 78 6.21 -1.67 -12.90
CA VAL A 78 6.99 -0.44 -12.66
C VAL A 78 6.88 0.06 -11.22
N ALA A 79 5.83 -0.31 -10.50
CA ALA A 79 5.64 0.00 -9.09
C ALA A 79 6.32 -1.03 -8.16
N GLY A 80 7.00 -2.04 -8.74
CA GLY A 80 7.57 -3.16 -8.00
C GLY A 80 6.55 -4.27 -7.70
N TRP A 81 5.38 -4.26 -8.34
CA TRP A 81 4.39 -5.34 -8.26
C TRP A 81 4.66 -6.36 -9.36
N ASN A 82 5.26 -7.49 -9.02
CA ASN A 82 5.67 -8.54 -9.96
C ASN A 82 5.08 -9.92 -9.56
N TRP A 83 3.84 -9.94 -9.08
CA TRP A 83 3.16 -11.17 -8.64
C TRP A 83 2.87 -12.15 -9.80
N PRO A 84 2.97 -13.49 -9.59
CA PRO A 84 3.43 -14.18 -8.38
C PRO A 84 4.94 -14.43 -8.31
N ASN A 85 5.64 -14.49 -9.45
CA ASN A 85 7.01 -15.02 -9.54
C ASN A 85 7.98 -14.06 -10.22
N GLY A 86 7.86 -12.77 -9.98
CA GLY A 86 8.69 -11.75 -10.61
C GLY A 86 9.66 -11.08 -9.64
N THR A 87 10.83 -10.74 -10.16
CA THR A 87 11.79 -9.87 -9.51
C THR A 87 11.48 -8.41 -9.83
N VAL A 88 11.86 -7.49 -8.94
CA VAL A 88 11.80 -6.04 -9.23
C VAL A 88 12.60 -5.73 -10.49
N LYS A 89 11.89 -5.41 -11.59
CA LYS A 89 12.48 -5.31 -12.94
C LYS A 89 13.57 -4.24 -13.06
N SER A 90 13.46 -3.17 -12.29
CA SER A 90 14.40 -2.05 -12.29
C SER A 90 15.64 -2.29 -11.44
N TYR A 91 15.75 -3.42 -10.72
CA TYR A 91 16.91 -3.71 -9.89
C TYR A 91 18.13 -4.05 -10.75
N GLU A 92 19.22 -3.31 -10.51
CA GLU A 92 20.52 -3.43 -11.17
C GLU A 92 21.56 -4.02 -10.21
N PRO A 93 21.91 -5.32 -10.33
CA PRO A 93 22.82 -5.97 -9.38
C PRO A 93 24.26 -5.42 -9.39
N GLN A 94 24.66 -4.67 -10.42
CA GLN A 94 26.02 -4.11 -10.49
C GLN A 94 26.18 -2.84 -9.65
N THR A 95 25.08 -2.10 -9.45
CA THR A 95 25.05 -0.81 -8.77
C THR A 95 24.26 -0.86 -7.46
N ASP A 96 23.58 -1.99 -7.21
CA ASP A 96 22.61 -2.20 -6.14
C ASP A 96 21.43 -1.22 -6.18
N ASN A 97 21.21 -0.56 -7.31
CA ASN A 97 20.15 0.43 -7.48
C ASN A 97 18.85 -0.21 -7.97
N PHE A 98 17.72 0.39 -7.60
CA PHE A 98 16.45 0.18 -8.27
C PHE A 98 15.62 1.46 -8.24
N SER A 99 14.68 1.57 -9.16
CA SER A 99 13.74 2.68 -9.22
C SER A 99 12.31 2.19 -9.37
N LEU A 100 11.37 2.88 -8.74
CA LEU A 100 9.95 2.53 -8.77
C LEU A 100 9.15 3.75 -9.22
N LEU A 101 8.13 3.49 -10.02
CA LEU A 101 7.09 4.47 -10.36
C LEU A 101 5.76 3.92 -9.87
N ILE A 102 5.30 4.41 -8.72
CA ILE A 102 4.14 3.87 -8.01
C ILE A 102 2.94 4.78 -8.24
N PRO A 103 1.89 4.34 -8.97
CA PRO A 103 0.65 5.10 -9.10
C PRO A 103 0.02 5.35 -7.72
N LEU A 104 -0.42 6.57 -7.41
CA LEU A 104 -1.02 6.84 -6.10
C LEU A 104 -2.38 6.17 -5.92
N ASN A 105 -3.08 5.82 -7.00
CA ASN A 105 -4.32 5.03 -6.95
C ASN A 105 -4.12 3.58 -6.49
N PHE A 106 -2.87 3.08 -6.58
CA PHE A 106 -2.47 1.79 -6.03
C PHE A 106 -2.43 1.83 -4.50
N LEU A 107 -1.94 2.94 -3.93
CA LEU A 107 -1.72 3.13 -2.48
C LEU A 107 -2.89 3.79 -1.75
N LEU A 108 -3.62 4.71 -2.40
CA LEU A 108 -4.67 5.55 -1.82
C LEU A 108 -5.88 5.58 -2.76
N ASN A 109 -7.07 5.26 -2.24
CA ASN A 109 -8.25 5.11 -3.08
C ASN A 109 -8.87 6.44 -3.52
N VAL A 110 -8.62 7.54 -2.81
CA VAL A 110 -9.08 8.86 -3.27
C VAL A 110 -8.58 9.17 -4.69
N PHE A 111 -7.38 8.69 -5.05
CA PHE A 111 -6.79 8.83 -6.37
C PHE A 111 -7.44 7.92 -7.43
N SER A 112 -8.18 6.90 -7.02
CA SER A 112 -8.93 6.02 -7.92
C SER A 112 -10.37 6.49 -8.11
N ASP A 113 -11.03 6.93 -7.03
CA ASP A 113 -12.47 7.20 -7.03
C ASP A 113 -12.80 8.65 -7.39
N TYR A 114 -11.93 9.60 -7.05
CA TYR A 114 -12.14 11.01 -7.33
C TYR A 114 -11.41 11.43 -8.60
N THR A 115 -12.17 11.56 -9.70
CA THR A 115 -11.65 11.87 -11.04
C THR A 115 -11.74 13.35 -11.40
N SER A 116 -12.34 14.17 -10.54
CA SER A 116 -12.48 15.61 -10.79
C SER A 116 -11.20 16.36 -10.47
N ALA A 117 -10.99 17.52 -11.11
CA ALA A 117 -9.84 18.36 -10.81
C ALA A 117 -9.93 18.92 -9.39
N ILE A 118 -8.80 18.90 -8.67
CA ILE A 118 -8.67 19.51 -7.34
C ILE A 118 -7.78 20.75 -7.41
N MET A 119 -8.18 21.80 -6.69
CA MET A 119 -7.38 22.99 -6.44
C MET A 119 -7.03 23.09 -4.95
N GLY A 120 -5.86 23.67 -4.65
CA GLY A 120 -5.39 23.85 -3.28
C GLY A 120 -4.01 23.25 -3.05
N THR A 121 -3.51 23.44 -1.83
CA THR A 121 -2.23 22.90 -1.39
C THR A 121 -2.38 21.41 -1.12
N GLN A 122 -1.65 20.61 -1.87
CA GLN A 122 -1.60 19.16 -1.72
C GLN A 122 -0.36 18.75 -0.95
N LYS A 123 -0.49 17.79 -0.04
CA LYS A 123 0.65 17.24 0.70
C LYS A 123 0.50 15.73 0.81
N LEU A 124 1.55 15.01 0.42
CA LEU A 124 1.69 13.58 0.68
C LEU A 124 2.67 13.40 1.84
N LYS A 125 2.22 12.77 2.92
CA LYS A 125 3.06 12.40 4.05
C LYS A 125 3.37 10.91 3.96
N LEU A 126 4.65 10.58 3.97
CA LEU A 126 5.15 9.22 3.95
C LEU A 126 5.85 8.97 5.30
N VAL A 127 5.44 7.91 6.01
CA VAL A 127 6.11 7.46 7.24
C VAL A 127 6.86 6.18 6.89
N ARG A 128 8.19 6.21 6.99
CA ARG A 128 9.07 5.07 6.71
C ARG A 128 8.78 3.93 7.69
N ALA A 129 8.71 2.70 7.18
CA ALA A 129 8.67 1.50 8.03
C ALA A 129 9.93 1.42 8.90
N LYS A 130 9.80 0.93 10.13
CA LYS A 130 10.92 0.86 11.09
C LYS A 130 12.02 -0.12 10.67
N LYS A 131 11.67 -1.09 9.83
CA LYS A 131 12.56 -2.14 9.34
C LYS A 131 12.26 -2.46 7.89
N ASP A 132 13.23 -3.06 7.23
CA ASP A 132 13.13 -3.49 5.83
C ASP A 132 12.84 -4.97 5.68
N ASP A 133 12.51 -5.63 6.79
CA ASP A 133 12.28 -7.07 6.82
C ASP A 133 11.10 -7.50 5.93
N ASN A 134 10.17 -6.60 5.59
CA ASN A 134 9.09 -6.85 4.62
C ASN A 134 9.46 -6.48 3.17
N CYS A 135 10.65 -5.93 2.92
CA CYS A 135 11.06 -5.43 1.61
C CYS A 135 11.92 -6.42 0.81
N TYR A 136 12.39 -7.48 1.45
CA TYR A 136 13.21 -8.52 0.82
C TYR A 136 13.02 -9.87 1.51
N VAL A 137 13.49 -10.93 0.85
CA VAL A 137 13.45 -12.29 1.34
C VAL A 137 14.83 -12.95 1.25
N ASN A 138 15.20 -13.67 2.31
CA ASN A 138 16.32 -14.60 2.38
C ASN A 138 15.88 -15.86 3.15
N SER A 139 15.17 -16.76 2.47
CA SER A 139 14.55 -17.94 3.09
C SER A 139 15.55 -18.98 3.57
N GLU A 140 16.69 -19.11 2.90
CA GLU A 140 17.68 -20.18 3.14
C GLU A 140 18.81 -19.74 4.08
N GLY A 141 18.87 -18.45 4.42
CA GLY A 141 20.02 -17.84 5.06
C GLY A 141 19.73 -17.04 6.32
N ASN A 142 20.73 -16.27 6.71
CA ASN A 142 20.67 -15.36 7.85
C ASN A 142 21.28 -13.99 7.56
N LYS A 143 21.67 -13.74 6.30
CA LYS A 143 22.09 -12.44 5.81
C LYS A 143 20.89 -11.49 5.74
N LYS A 144 21.07 -10.26 6.21
CA LYS A 144 20.08 -9.19 6.13
C LYS A 144 20.42 -8.23 5.00
N ALA A 145 19.47 -7.36 4.67
CA ALA A 145 19.68 -6.25 3.77
C ALA A 145 18.93 -5.02 4.26
N ASP A 146 19.42 -3.84 3.85
CA ASP A 146 18.82 -2.55 4.13
C ASP A 146 18.55 -1.81 2.82
N ILE A 147 17.50 -0.97 2.81
CA ILE A 147 17.15 -0.13 1.67
C ILE A 147 17.39 1.34 2.00
N THR A 148 18.32 1.94 1.26
CA THR A 148 18.61 3.37 1.33
C THR A 148 17.86 4.09 0.22
N ILE A 149 16.90 4.95 0.59
CA ILE A 149 16.20 5.81 -0.39
C ILE A 149 17.11 6.97 -0.79
N LEU A 150 17.37 7.11 -2.09
CA LEU A 150 18.19 8.16 -2.67
C LEU A 150 17.37 9.39 -3.09
N ASN A 151 16.20 9.15 -3.68
CA ASN A 151 15.32 10.19 -4.20
C ASN A 151 13.85 9.79 -4.06
N ILE A 152 12.99 10.77 -3.78
CA ILE A 152 11.54 10.63 -3.81
C ILE A 152 10.95 11.83 -4.54
N GLU A 153 10.16 11.58 -5.59
CA GLU A 153 9.46 12.62 -6.35
C GLU A 153 7.97 12.33 -6.38
N LEU A 154 7.16 13.35 -6.06
CA LEU A 154 5.73 13.32 -6.29
C LEU A 154 5.42 13.95 -7.65
N ARG A 155 4.92 13.15 -8.60
CA ARG A 155 4.56 13.58 -9.95
C ARG A 155 3.05 13.73 -10.04
N VAL A 156 2.56 14.94 -10.31
CA VAL A 156 1.13 15.24 -10.43
C VAL A 156 0.88 16.11 -11.65
N LYS A 157 -0.12 15.76 -12.44
CA LYS A 157 -0.47 16.53 -13.63
C LYS A 157 -1.15 17.85 -13.26
N HIS A 158 -0.56 18.95 -13.70
CA HIS A 158 -1.15 20.28 -13.53
C HIS A 158 -2.09 20.61 -14.69
N ILE A 159 -3.32 21.04 -14.39
CA ILE A 159 -4.32 21.44 -15.38
C ILE A 159 -4.38 22.96 -15.38
N TYR A 160 -4.19 23.58 -16.54
CA TYR A 160 -4.38 25.01 -16.75
C TYR A 160 -5.70 25.24 -17.50
N PRO A 161 -6.78 25.62 -16.79
CA PRO A 161 -8.05 25.91 -17.45
C PRO A 161 -7.96 27.18 -18.29
N ASN A 162 -8.77 27.27 -19.35
CA ASN A 162 -8.97 28.52 -20.08
C ASN A 162 -9.65 29.58 -19.20
N ASP A 163 -9.63 30.84 -19.62
CA ASP A 163 -10.11 31.97 -18.82
C ASP A 163 -11.57 31.83 -18.40
N SER A 164 -12.43 31.32 -19.28
CA SER A 164 -13.85 31.11 -18.95
C SER A 164 -14.05 30.10 -17.82
N VAL A 165 -13.33 28.98 -17.85
CA VAL A 165 -13.39 27.96 -16.78
C VAL A 165 -12.70 28.48 -15.52
N LYS A 166 -11.58 29.18 -15.66
CA LYS A 166 -10.84 29.77 -14.55
C LYS A 166 -11.70 30.77 -13.77
N LEU A 167 -12.46 31.63 -14.45
CA LEU A 167 -13.41 32.56 -13.82
C LEU A 167 -14.49 31.82 -13.03
N LYS A 168 -15.09 30.76 -13.60
CA LYS A 168 -16.09 29.94 -12.89
C LYS A 168 -15.51 29.26 -11.64
N LEU A 169 -14.27 28.79 -11.72
CA LEU A 169 -13.56 28.20 -10.58
C LEU A 169 -13.29 29.23 -9.49
N PHE A 170 -12.83 30.43 -9.84
CA PHE A 170 -12.64 31.51 -8.87
C PHE A 170 -13.96 31.96 -8.23
N GLU A 171 -15.04 32.07 -8.98
CA GLU A 171 -16.35 32.35 -8.39
C GLU A 171 -16.79 31.29 -7.39
N ALA A 172 -16.53 30.00 -7.66
CA ALA A 172 -16.84 28.92 -6.74
C ALA A 172 -15.98 29.02 -5.46
N ILE A 173 -14.70 29.36 -5.58
CA ILE A 173 -13.79 29.59 -4.46
C ILE A 173 -14.24 30.80 -3.63
N SER A 174 -14.53 31.93 -4.26
CA SER A 174 -14.95 33.16 -3.56
C SER A 174 -16.28 32.99 -2.82
N LYS A 175 -17.13 32.06 -3.28
CA LYS A 175 -18.39 31.69 -2.63
C LYS A 175 -18.22 30.57 -1.60
N ASP A 176 -16.99 30.14 -1.32
CA ASP A 176 -16.64 29.00 -0.45
C ASP A 176 -17.52 27.77 -0.70
N LYS A 177 -17.75 27.45 -1.98
CA LYS A 177 -18.63 26.34 -2.33
C LYS A 177 -17.99 25.02 -1.89
N PRO A 178 -18.68 24.20 -1.07
CA PRO A 178 -18.14 22.92 -0.66
C PRO A 178 -17.98 21.99 -1.85
N VAL A 179 -16.85 21.28 -1.88
CA VAL A 179 -16.58 20.22 -2.85
C VAL A 179 -16.74 18.88 -2.16
N PHE A 180 -17.62 18.04 -2.69
CA PHE A 180 -17.82 16.69 -2.17
C PHE A 180 -16.78 15.74 -2.77
N ILE A 181 -15.92 15.18 -1.92
CA ILE A 181 -14.90 14.19 -2.31
C ILE A 181 -15.37 12.82 -1.84
N GLY A 182 -16.13 12.14 -2.69
CA GLY A 182 -16.58 10.77 -2.44
C GLY A 182 -15.54 9.75 -2.86
N PHE A 183 -15.10 8.89 -1.95
CA PHE A 183 -14.19 7.78 -2.23
C PHE A 183 -14.41 6.62 -1.26
N ARG A 184 -13.92 5.43 -1.61
CA ARG A 184 -13.91 4.23 -0.77
C ARG A 184 -12.62 4.16 0.00
N LYS A 185 -12.66 3.90 1.30
CA LYS A 185 -11.45 3.72 2.12
C LYS A 185 -11.16 2.24 2.37
N TRP A 186 -9.88 1.86 2.36
CA TRP A 186 -9.43 0.59 2.93
C TRP A 186 -8.91 0.83 4.35
N GLU A 187 -9.38 0.03 5.29
CA GLU A 187 -8.89 0.03 6.66
C GLU A 187 -8.49 -1.39 7.05
N ILE A 188 -7.28 -1.53 7.60
CA ILE A 188 -6.79 -2.79 8.14
C ILE A 188 -6.92 -2.78 9.65
N HIS A 189 -7.34 -3.91 10.18
CA HIS A 189 -7.21 -4.25 11.59
C HIS A 189 -6.42 -5.55 11.67
N GLU A 190 -5.64 -5.70 12.74
CA GLU A 190 -4.78 -6.86 12.92
C GLU A 190 -5.00 -7.45 14.30
N LEU A 191 -5.11 -8.78 14.35
CA LEU A 191 -4.97 -9.56 15.56
C LEU A 191 -3.57 -10.20 15.52
N PRO A 192 -2.62 -9.79 16.38
CA PRO A 192 -1.22 -10.21 16.26
C PRO A 192 -0.99 -11.72 16.33
N ALA A 193 -1.84 -12.43 17.08
CA ALA A 193 -1.79 -13.88 17.18
C ALA A 193 -3.18 -14.45 17.50
N LEU A 194 -3.52 -15.57 16.87
CA LEU A 194 -4.69 -16.36 17.24
C LEU A 194 -4.42 -17.10 18.55
N ARG A 195 -5.46 -17.26 19.37
CA ARG A 195 -5.35 -18.12 20.57
C ARG A 195 -5.19 -19.58 20.17
N GLN A 196 -4.41 -20.34 20.93
CA GLN A 196 -4.32 -21.80 20.81
C GLN A 196 -5.60 -22.48 21.33
N ALA A 197 -6.71 -22.23 20.66
CA ALA A 197 -8.03 -22.73 21.02
C ALA A 197 -8.82 -23.10 19.75
N ARG A 198 -9.88 -23.90 19.91
CA ARG A 198 -10.76 -24.28 18.80
C ARG A 198 -11.68 -23.15 18.32
N LYS A 199 -11.79 -22.08 19.11
CA LYS A 199 -12.62 -20.91 18.83
C LYS A 199 -11.90 -19.68 19.35
N ASP A 200 -11.87 -18.64 18.54
CA ASP A 200 -11.43 -17.32 18.94
C ASP A 200 -12.47 -16.26 18.55
N VAL A 201 -12.48 -15.14 19.26
CA VAL A 201 -13.38 -14.02 18.98
C VAL A 201 -12.54 -12.76 18.99
N TRP A 202 -12.53 -12.07 17.86
CA TRP A 202 -11.82 -10.82 17.67
C TRP A 202 -12.79 -9.67 17.50
N THR A 203 -12.74 -8.71 18.41
CA THR A 203 -13.55 -7.49 18.32
C THR A 203 -12.78 -6.42 17.57
N VAL A 204 -13.36 -5.95 16.47
CA VAL A 204 -12.84 -4.85 15.66
C VAL A 204 -13.63 -3.59 15.99
N LYS A 205 -12.93 -2.47 16.22
CA LYS A 205 -13.59 -1.18 16.41
C LYS A 205 -14.22 -0.76 15.08
N ALA A 206 -15.53 -0.58 15.07
CA ALA A 206 -16.24 -0.13 13.88
C ALA A 206 -15.78 1.28 13.46
N ALA A 207 -15.48 1.45 12.18
CA ALA A 207 -15.39 2.77 11.58
C ALA A 207 -16.78 3.45 11.61
N SER A 208 -16.81 4.78 11.69
CA SER A 208 -18.06 5.54 11.56
C SER A 208 -18.68 5.43 10.15
N GLU A 209 -17.90 4.94 9.20
CA GLU A 209 -18.26 4.77 7.80
C GLU A 209 -18.87 3.39 7.54
N ARG A 210 -19.78 3.30 6.57
CA ARG A 210 -20.44 2.03 6.22
C ARG A 210 -19.47 1.12 5.48
N ALA A 211 -19.11 -0.01 6.10
CA ALA A 211 -18.36 -1.08 5.43
C ALA A 211 -19.17 -1.64 4.24
N ARG A 212 -18.51 -1.76 3.08
CA ARG A 212 -19.09 -2.39 1.88
C ARG A 212 -18.65 -3.84 1.71
N TYR A 213 -17.39 -4.11 2.05
CA TYR A 213 -16.77 -5.41 1.93
C TYR A 213 -15.92 -5.64 3.18
N VAL A 214 -15.86 -6.90 3.62
CA VAL A 214 -14.96 -7.34 4.68
C VAL A 214 -14.18 -8.51 4.14
N VAL A 215 -12.85 -8.41 4.24
CA VAL A 215 -11.91 -9.44 3.81
C VAL A 215 -11.19 -9.92 5.06
N VAL A 216 -11.12 -11.23 5.24
CA VAL A 216 -10.33 -11.88 6.28
C VAL A 216 -9.24 -12.67 5.58
N PHE A 217 -8.00 -12.49 6.02
CA PHE A 217 -6.83 -13.21 5.53
C PHE A 217 -5.90 -13.52 6.69
N PHE A 218 -5.01 -14.49 6.50
CA PHE A 218 -4.11 -14.97 7.52
C PHE A 218 -2.67 -14.99 7.01
N GLN A 219 -1.73 -14.75 7.91
CA GLN A 219 -0.30 -14.92 7.68
C GLN A 219 0.32 -15.62 8.88
N GLU A 220 1.20 -16.58 8.64
CA GLU A 220 1.98 -17.28 9.66
C GLU A 220 3.45 -16.86 9.59
N ASP A 221 3.90 -16.10 10.61
CA ASP A 221 5.30 -15.67 10.76
C ASP A 221 5.91 -14.95 9.54
N ARG A 222 5.11 -14.12 8.84
CA ARG A 222 5.58 -13.36 7.65
C ARG A 222 5.89 -11.90 7.92
N LYS A 223 5.10 -11.26 8.80
CA LYS A 223 5.23 -9.83 9.08
C LYS A 223 6.53 -9.53 9.81
N ASP A 224 7.25 -8.54 9.31
CA ASP A 224 8.57 -8.12 9.79
C ASP A 224 9.57 -9.29 9.87
N ASN A 225 9.44 -10.26 8.95
CA ASN A 225 10.28 -11.44 8.87
C ASN A 225 10.85 -11.63 7.47
N TYR A 226 12.09 -11.21 7.26
CA TYR A 226 12.79 -11.34 5.98
C TYR A 226 13.04 -12.80 5.53
N LYS A 227 12.70 -13.81 6.33
CA LYS A 227 12.78 -15.21 5.89
C LYS A 227 11.57 -15.66 5.08
N ALA A 228 10.45 -14.96 5.22
CA ALA A 228 9.18 -15.32 4.61
C ALA A 228 8.59 -14.12 3.86
N ASP A 229 8.13 -14.36 2.63
CA ASP A 229 7.57 -13.30 1.82
C ASP A 229 6.22 -12.82 2.39
N GLY A 230 6.16 -11.54 2.74
CA GLY A 230 4.98 -10.86 3.32
C GLY A 230 3.84 -10.60 2.34
N THR A 231 3.99 -10.94 1.05
CA THR A 231 2.92 -10.86 0.06
C THR A 231 2.07 -12.12 -0.05
N TYR A 232 2.51 -13.21 0.58
CA TYR A 232 1.78 -14.47 0.61
C TYR A 232 0.87 -14.56 1.83
N PHE A 233 -0.23 -15.29 1.66
CA PHE A 233 -1.23 -15.52 2.70
C PHE A 233 -1.43 -17.02 2.89
N ASP A 234 -1.66 -17.43 4.13
CA ASP A 234 -1.65 -18.82 4.53
C ASP A 234 -3.07 -19.36 4.72
N ASN A 235 -3.30 -20.59 4.26
CA ASN A 235 -4.51 -21.32 4.59
C ASN A 235 -4.32 -22.06 5.92
N LEU A 236 -4.80 -21.45 7.01
CA LEU A 236 -4.72 -22.01 8.36
C LEU A 236 -5.70 -23.18 8.60
N LYS A 237 -6.38 -23.68 7.57
CA LYS A 237 -7.40 -24.75 7.64
C LYS A 237 -8.54 -24.42 8.61
N ILE A 238 -8.86 -23.14 8.75
CA ILE A 238 -10.01 -22.68 9.52
C ILE A 238 -11.28 -23.06 8.76
N THR A 239 -12.21 -23.73 9.42
CA THR A 239 -13.41 -24.29 8.78
C THR A 239 -14.66 -23.44 8.97
N ASP A 240 -14.67 -22.51 9.93
CA ASP A 240 -15.84 -21.68 10.25
C ASP A 240 -15.39 -20.26 10.61
N VAL A 241 -15.71 -19.30 9.74
CA VAL A 241 -15.49 -17.86 9.97
C VAL A 241 -16.84 -17.16 9.94
N LYS A 242 -17.19 -16.50 11.05
CA LYS A 242 -18.43 -15.74 11.22
C LYS A 242 -18.12 -14.29 11.49
N LEU A 243 -18.64 -13.43 10.62
CA LEU A 243 -18.58 -11.98 10.76
C LEU A 243 -19.89 -11.49 11.40
N TYR A 244 -19.78 -10.75 12.49
CA TYR A 244 -20.93 -10.10 13.14
C TYR A 244 -20.90 -8.61 12.83
N LEU A 245 -21.89 -8.11 12.09
CA LEU A 245 -22.05 -6.69 11.77
C LEU A 245 -23.46 -6.24 12.16
N ASN A 246 -23.58 -5.17 12.94
CA ASN A 246 -24.87 -4.62 13.39
C ASN A 246 -25.80 -5.67 14.02
N SER A 247 -25.24 -6.61 14.80
CA SER A 247 -25.94 -7.74 15.43
C SER A 247 -26.47 -8.82 14.48
N GLU A 248 -26.12 -8.77 13.19
CA GLU A 248 -26.38 -9.83 12.21
C GLU A 248 -25.12 -10.67 11.97
N ALA A 249 -25.30 -11.99 11.78
CA ALA A 249 -24.23 -12.94 11.54
C ALA A 249 -24.14 -13.30 10.05
N TYR A 250 -22.94 -13.16 9.50
CA TYR A 250 -22.61 -13.48 8.12
C TYR A 250 -21.57 -14.61 8.11
N HIS A 251 -21.89 -15.71 7.43
CA HIS A 251 -20.95 -16.81 7.22
C HIS A 251 -20.00 -16.45 6.07
N MET A 252 -18.69 -16.52 6.33
CA MET A 252 -17.68 -16.37 5.30
C MET A 252 -17.22 -17.76 4.85
N ASN A 253 -17.03 -17.95 3.54
CA ASN A 253 -16.39 -19.15 3.02
C ASN A 253 -14.87 -18.96 3.17
N PRO A 254 -14.20 -19.70 4.07
CA PRO A 254 -12.76 -19.60 4.29
C PRO A 254 -11.94 -20.26 3.16
#